data_AF-X1SFR7-F1
#
_entry.id   AF-X1SFR7-F1
#
_cell.length_a   1.000
_cell.length_b   1.000
_cell.length_c   1.000
_cell.angle_alpha   90.00
_cell.angle_beta   90.00
_cell.angle_gamma   90.00
#
_symmetry.space_group_name_H-M   'P 1'
#
loop_
_entity.id
_entity.type
_entity.pdbx_description
1 polymer ?
#
loop_
_entity_poly.entity_id
_entity_poly.type
_entity_poly.pdbx_seq_one_letter_code
_entity_poly.pdbx_strand_id
1 'polypeptide(L)'
;MEKIIRSVCQACHCQCGVMVHVEDGKVTRVTGDPNHPMNQGFICVKGQAQPELLYHPDRLKYPLKRIGGKGEGKWERTTWDEALNAITEKLTEIKGKYGPESLAVIHGTGPRTGNTATHLLGLPLGTPNTISDDRHICHTPSVVAETSTIGGRTSIMMEVGPDYKNANCIVIWGGNPLAAHPPRGMEVVKAKRQRNTKLIVIDPRRITLASMADMWLQVRPGTDLALALGMLNVIVNEELYDKDFV
;
A
#
# COMPACT_ATOMS: atom_id res chain seq x y z
N MET A 1 19.51 21.19 -20.27
CA MET A 1 18.68 22.04 -19.39
C MET A 1 17.81 21.12 -18.56
N GLU A 2 17.82 21.26 -17.23
CA GLU A 2 17.01 20.43 -16.34
C GLU A 2 15.52 20.75 -16.52
N LYS A 3 14.71 19.72 -16.73
CA LYS A 3 13.24 19.80 -16.77
C LYS A 3 12.68 19.13 -15.53
N ILE A 4 11.80 19.82 -14.80
CA ILE A 4 11.15 19.26 -13.62
C ILE A 4 9.69 18.94 -13.94
N ILE A 5 9.27 17.70 -13.66
CA ILE A 5 7.94 17.19 -13.97
C ILE A 5 7.27 16.72 -12.68
N ARG A 6 6.06 17.21 -12.41
CA ARG A 6 5.25 16.73 -11.27
C ARG A 6 4.72 15.33 -11.55
N SER A 7 4.81 14.46 -10.56
CA SER A 7 4.29 13.10 -10.62
C SER A 7 3.90 12.61 -9.22
N VAL A 8 3.53 11.33 -9.12
CA VAL A 8 3.13 10.67 -7.88
C VAL A 8 3.99 9.42 -7.68
N CYS A 9 4.58 9.29 -6.49
CA CYS A 9 5.36 8.11 -6.12
C CYS A 9 4.43 6.90 -5.94
N GLN A 10 4.78 5.75 -6.54
CA GLN A 10 4.02 4.49 -6.43
C GLN A 10 4.76 3.41 -5.64
N ALA A 11 5.77 3.79 -4.84
CA ALA A 11 6.56 2.83 -4.06
C ALA A 11 5.78 2.19 -2.89
N CYS A 12 4.70 2.84 -2.45
CA CYS A 12 3.77 2.36 -1.43
C CYS A 12 2.43 3.08 -1.61
N HIS A 13 1.45 2.77 -0.77
CA HIS A 13 0.11 3.32 -0.92
C HIS A 13 -0.02 4.82 -0.57
N CYS A 14 0.98 5.42 0.11
CA CYS A 14 0.95 6.83 0.53
C CYS A 14 0.84 7.84 -0.62
N GLN A 15 1.27 7.47 -1.84
CA GLN A 15 1.14 8.32 -3.03
C GLN A 15 1.66 9.75 -2.85
N CYS A 16 2.87 9.88 -2.31
CA CYS A 16 3.52 11.17 -2.15
C CYS A 16 3.64 11.90 -3.50
N GLY A 17 3.33 13.19 -3.52
CA GLY A 17 3.63 14.05 -4.65
C GLY A 17 5.14 14.22 -4.78
N VAL A 18 5.65 14.11 -6.01
CA VAL A 18 7.07 14.17 -6.30
C VAL A 18 7.37 15.08 -7.47
N MET A 19 8.58 15.63 -7.46
CA MET A 19 9.20 16.36 -8.55
C MET A 19 10.25 15.45 -9.18
N VAL A 20 10.04 15.09 -10.45
CA VAL A 20 10.93 14.24 -11.25
C VAL A 20 11.85 15.16 -12.05
N HIS A 21 13.15 15.07 -11.78
CA HIS A 21 14.19 15.86 -12.42
C HIS A 21 14.69 15.11 -13.65
N VAL A 22 14.63 15.74 -14.82
CA VAL A 22 15.00 15.16 -16.12
C VAL A 22 16.09 16.00 -16.77
N GLU A 23 17.22 15.36 -17.08
CA GLU A 23 18.35 15.96 -17.78
C GLU A 23 18.70 15.07 -18.97
N ASP A 24 18.87 15.66 -20.15
CA ASP A 24 19.21 14.96 -21.39
C ASP A 24 18.30 13.74 -21.68
N GLY A 25 17.01 13.89 -21.38
CA GLY A 25 16.00 12.86 -21.58
C GLY A 25 16.01 11.73 -20.54
N LYS A 26 16.83 11.82 -19.50
CA LYS A 26 16.93 10.82 -18.42
C LYS A 26 16.49 11.39 -17.09
N VAL A 27 15.81 10.56 -16.30
CA VAL A 27 15.46 10.89 -14.91
C VAL A 27 16.73 10.79 -14.06
N THR A 28 17.18 11.89 -13.48
CA THR A 28 18.40 11.92 -12.66
C THR A 28 18.09 11.85 -11.17
N ARG A 29 16.94 12.40 -10.74
CA ARG A 29 16.56 12.48 -9.34
C ARG A 29 15.04 12.57 -9.16
N VAL A 30 14.57 12.11 -8.00
CA VAL A 30 13.20 12.33 -7.52
C VAL A 30 13.25 13.02 -6.16
N THR A 31 12.55 14.15 -6.04
CA THR A 31 12.38 14.91 -4.78
C THR A 31 10.90 15.02 -4.42
N GLY A 32 10.56 15.39 -3.18
CA GLY A 32 9.16 15.58 -2.80
C GLY A 32 8.61 16.92 -3.31
N ASP A 33 7.35 16.94 -3.74
CA ASP A 33 6.66 18.18 -4.11
C ASP A 33 6.27 18.97 -2.83
N PRO A 34 6.84 20.17 -2.60
CA PRO A 34 6.54 20.98 -1.42
C PRO A 34 5.06 21.41 -1.35
N ASN A 35 4.37 21.45 -2.49
CA ASN A 35 2.96 21.86 -2.57
C ASN A 35 1.98 20.69 -2.40
N HIS A 36 2.48 19.45 -2.33
CA HIS A 36 1.59 18.30 -2.22
C HIS A 36 1.08 18.15 -0.77
N PRO A 37 -0.24 18.09 -0.53
CA PRO A 37 -0.81 18.19 0.80
C PRO A 37 -0.41 17.03 1.74
N MET A 38 -0.17 15.84 1.18
CA MET A 38 0.13 14.65 1.97
C MET A 38 1.54 14.62 2.55
N ASN A 39 2.54 15.07 1.78
CA ASN A 39 3.94 14.91 2.15
C ASN A 39 4.69 16.23 2.28
N GLN A 40 4.16 17.35 1.77
CA GLN A 40 4.71 18.70 1.99
C GLN A 40 6.22 18.78 1.70
N GLY A 41 6.67 18.17 0.60
CA GLY A 41 8.08 18.12 0.20
C GLY A 41 8.90 16.97 0.80
N PHE A 42 8.38 16.27 1.81
CA PHE A 42 9.04 15.07 2.33
C PHE A 42 9.00 13.93 1.31
N ILE A 43 10.10 13.19 1.19
CA ILE A 43 10.17 11.95 0.44
C ILE A 43 11.10 10.97 1.16
N CYS A 44 10.70 9.69 1.24
CA CYS A 44 11.53 8.67 1.88
C CYS A 44 12.55 8.06 0.90
N VAL A 45 13.49 7.27 1.43
CA VAL A 45 14.55 6.61 0.64
C VAL A 45 14.00 5.78 -0.53
N LYS A 46 12.84 5.12 -0.37
CA LYS A 46 12.20 4.34 -1.44
C LYS A 46 11.75 5.21 -2.62
N GLY A 47 11.31 6.43 -2.33
CA GLY A 47 10.90 7.40 -3.34
C GLY A 47 12.09 8.02 -4.06
N GLN A 48 13.19 8.25 -3.33
CA GLN A 48 14.44 8.76 -3.91
C GLN A 48 15.11 7.72 -4.82
N ALA A 49 15.03 6.43 -4.47
CA ALA A 49 15.60 5.32 -5.24
C ALA A 49 14.80 4.92 -6.50
N GLN A 50 13.70 5.60 -6.83
CA GLN A 50 12.88 5.26 -8.01
C GLN A 50 13.66 5.25 -9.35
N PRO A 51 14.65 6.13 -9.59
CA PRO A 51 15.48 6.05 -10.79
C PRO A 51 16.25 4.72 -10.91
N GLU A 52 16.67 4.12 -9.78
CA GLU A 52 17.36 2.82 -9.77
C GLU A 52 16.45 1.71 -10.28
N LEU A 53 15.16 1.72 -9.91
CA LEU A 53 14.17 0.78 -10.41
C LEU A 53 13.87 1.01 -11.90
N LEU A 54 13.77 2.27 -12.33
CA LEU A 54 13.52 2.63 -13.73
C LEU A 54 14.64 2.15 -14.67
N TYR A 55 15.88 2.24 -14.21
CA TYR A 55 17.08 1.90 -14.97
C TYR A 55 17.72 0.56 -14.57
N HIS A 56 17.03 -0.26 -13.76
CA HIS A 56 17.54 -1.55 -13.32
C HIS A 56 18.01 -2.38 -14.54
N PRO A 57 19.22 -2.95 -14.52
CA PRO A 57 19.79 -3.66 -15.69
C PRO A 57 18.91 -4.82 -16.15
N ASP A 58 18.25 -5.51 -15.22
CA ASP A 58 17.37 -6.65 -15.49
C ASP A 58 15.92 -6.26 -15.83
N ARG A 59 15.60 -4.97 -15.93
CA ARG A 59 14.24 -4.54 -16.29
C ARG A 59 13.86 -5.11 -17.66
N LEU A 60 12.72 -5.80 -17.72
CA LEU A 60 12.17 -6.30 -18.98
C LEU A 60 11.83 -5.14 -19.92
N LYS A 61 12.37 -5.20 -21.13
CA LYS A 61 12.17 -4.20 -22.20
C LYS A 61 11.33 -4.71 -23.36
N TYR A 62 11.14 -6.03 -23.43
CA TYR A 62 10.45 -6.73 -24.52
C TYR A 62 9.60 -7.86 -23.95
N PRO A 63 8.49 -8.23 -24.62
CA PRO A 63 7.80 -9.49 -24.36
C PRO A 63 8.75 -10.68 -24.51
N LEU A 64 8.52 -11.71 -23.69
CA LEU A 64 9.31 -12.94 -23.69
C LEU A 64 8.40 -14.16 -23.80
N LYS A 65 8.81 -15.16 -24.56
CA LYS A 65 8.16 -16.47 -24.70
C LYS A 65 9.04 -17.55 -24.08
N ARG A 66 8.44 -18.46 -23.31
CA ARG A 66 9.16 -19.58 -22.70
C ARG A 66 9.41 -20.65 -23.77
N ILE A 67 10.65 -21.11 -23.88
CA ILE A 67 11.06 -22.16 -24.83
C ILE A 67 11.51 -23.46 -24.17
N GLY A 68 11.73 -23.46 -22.85
CA GLY A 68 12.10 -24.63 -22.07
C GLY A 68 11.01 -25.15 -21.16
N GLY A 69 11.35 -26.18 -20.38
CA GLY A 69 10.51 -26.68 -19.28
C GLY A 69 10.22 -25.59 -18.24
N LYS A 70 9.12 -25.77 -17.49
CA LYS A 70 8.81 -24.88 -16.36
C LYS A 70 9.97 -24.94 -15.35
N GLY A 71 10.43 -23.77 -14.89
CA GLY A 71 11.53 -23.66 -13.93
C GLY A 71 12.93 -23.59 -14.54
N GLU A 72 13.10 -23.86 -15.84
CA GLU A 72 14.44 -23.83 -16.47
C GLU A 72 14.96 -22.43 -16.77
N GLY A 73 14.12 -21.39 -16.68
CA GLY A 73 14.51 -20.00 -16.97
C GLY A 73 14.86 -19.73 -18.43
N LYS A 74 14.47 -20.60 -19.38
CA LYS A 74 14.74 -20.43 -20.81
C LYS A 74 13.65 -19.63 -21.51
N TRP A 75 14.02 -18.43 -21.96
CA TRP A 75 13.14 -17.46 -22.60
C TRP A 75 13.74 -16.93 -23.90
N GLU A 76 12.89 -16.71 -24.91
CA GLU A 76 13.23 -16.00 -26.14
C GLU A 76 12.43 -14.69 -26.22
N ARG A 77 12.99 -13.68 -26.90
CA ARG A 77 12.26 -12.43 -27.16
C ARG A 77 11.20 -12.68 -28.24
N THR A 78 10.07 -11.99 -28.13
CA THR A 78 8.98 -12.02 -29.10
C THR A 78 8.38 -10.63 -29.28
N THR A 79 7.54 -10.44 -30.28
CA THR A 79 6.84 -9.17 -30.51
C THR A 79 5.59 -9.06 -29.61
N TRP A 80 5.05 -7.84 -29.48
CA TRP A 80 3.78 -7.63 -28.78
C TRP A 80 2.62 -8.36 -29.48
N ASP A 81 2.56 -8.31 -30.81
CA ASP A 81 1.50 -8.96 -31.58
C ASP A 81 1.54 -10.48 -31.42
N GLU A 82 2.72 -11.09 -31.53
CA GLU A 82 2.89 -12.54 -31.30
C GLU A 82 2.50 -12.94 -29.87
N ALA A 83 2.94 -12.18 -28.86
CA ALA A 83 2.62 -12.47 -27.47
C ALA A 83 1.11 -12.37 -27.20
N LEU A 84 0.47 -11.29 -27.66
CA LEU A 84 -0.97 -11.06 -27.45
C LEU A 84 -1.83 -12.05 -28.24
N ASN A 85 -1.46 -12.39 -29.47
CA ASN A 85 -2.14 -13.41 -30.27
C ASN A 85 -2.07 -14.78 -29.57
N ALA A 86 -0.88 -15.21 -29.15
CA ALA A 86 -0.70 -16.49 -28.47
C ALA A 86 -1.50 -16.57 -27.15
N ILE A 87 -1.55 -15.48 -26.37
CA ILE A 87 -2.38 -15.39 -25.17
C ILE A 87 -3.87 -15.50 -25.52
N THR A 88 -4.33 -14.73 -26.52
CA THR A 88 -5.74 -14.67 -26.92
C THR A 88 -6.24 -15.99 -27.48
N GLU A 89 -5.46 -16.63 -28.36
CA GLU A 89 -5.75 -17.96 -28.87
C GLU A 89 -5.92 -18.95 -27.73
N LYS A 90 -4.98 -18.96 -26.77
CA LYS A 90 -5.03 -19.92 -25.67
C LYS A 90 -6.19 -19.67 -24.72
N LEU A 91 -6.48 -18.41 -24.39
CA LEU A 91 -7.63 -18.06 -23.56
C LEU A 91 -8.95 -18.45 -24.24
N THR A 92 -9.05 -18.25 -25.56
CA THR A 92 -10.24 -18.62 -26.35
C THR A 92 -10.42 -20.13 -26.42
N GLU A 93 -9.35 -20.89 -26.67
CA GLU A 93 -9.36 -22.35 -26.67
C GLU A 93 -9.83 -22.90 -25.31
N ILE A 94 -9.24 -22.42 -24.21
CA ILE A 94 -9.56 -22.86 -22.85
C ILE A 94 -11.01 -22.53 -22.51
N LYS A 95 -11.46 -21.30 -22.80
CA LYS A 95 -12.85 -20.88 -22.60
C LYS A 95 -13.83 -21.72 -23.40
N GLY A 96 -13.51 -22.02 -24.66
CA GLY A 96 -14.36 -22.84 -25.53
C GLY A 96 -14.49 -24.29 -25.04
N LYS A 97 -13.42 -24.85 -24.45
CA LYS A 97 -13.39 -26.23 -23.98
C LYS A 97 -13.96 -26.42 -22.56
N TYR A 98 -13.73 -25.48 -21.65
CA TYR A 98 -14.00 -25.64 -20.23
C TYR A 98 -14.92 -24.56 -19.63
N GLY A 99 -15.40 -23.62 -20.45
CA GLY A 99 -16.20 -22.49 -19.98
C GLY A 99 -15.35 -21.34 -19.43
N PRO A 100 -15.94 -20.14 -19.26
CA PRO A 100 -15.22 -18.97 -18.77
C PRO A 100 -14.71 -19.10 -17.32
N GLU A 101 -15.31 -19.95 -16.50
CA GLU A 101 -14.92 -20.24 -15.12
C GLU A 101 -13.54 -20.93 -15.02
N SER A 102 -13.00 -21.41 -16.13
CA SER A 102 -11.64 -21.95 -16.20
C SER A 102 -10.55 -20.87 -16.32
N LEU A 103 -10.94 -19.61 -16.54
CA LEU A 103 -10.01 -18.48 -16.65
C LEU A 103 -9.96 -17.71 -15.33
N ALA A 104 -8.82 -17.09 -15.02
CA ALA A 104 -8.68 -16.16 -13.91
C ALA A 104 -7.90 -14.92 -14.33
N VAL A 105 -8.34 -13.76 -13.83
CA VAL A 105 -7.63 -12.49 -14.01
C VAL A 105 -7.21 -12.02 -12.62
N ILE A 106 -5.89 -11.89 -12.43
CA ILE A 106 -5.29 -11.55 -11.15
C ILE A 106 -4.49 -10.28 -11.34
N HIS A 107 -4.61 -9.33 -10.42
CA HIS A 107 -3.65 -8.22 -10.33
C HIS A 107 -2.98 -8.16 -8.98
N GLY A 108 -1.72 -7.71 -9.06
CA GLY A 108 -0.79 -7.37 -8.00
C GLY A 108 -0.97 -5.98 -7.41
N THR A 109 0.04 -5.58 -6.62
CA THR A 109 0.34 -4.17 -6.35
C THR A 109 0.76 -3.47 -7.65
N GLY A 110 -0.18 -2.76 -8.28
CA GLY A 110 0.05 -1.94 -9.47
C GLY A 110 -0.42 -0.49 -9.27
N PRO A 111 -0.22 0.40 -10.26
CA PRO A 111 -0.90 1.70 -10.23
C PRO A 111 -2.40 1.46 -10.03
N ARG A 112 -3.07 2.27 -9.19
CA ARG A 112 -4.44 2.03 -8.69
C ARG A 112 -5.50 1.79 -9.80
N THR A 113 -5.16 2.00 -11.07
CA THR A 113 -5.93 1.53 -12.24
C THR A 113 -6.05 0.01 -12.35
N GLY A 114 -5.21 -0.78 -11.64
CA GLY A 114 -5.22 -2.25 -11.66
C GLY A 114 -6.56 -2.86 -11.27
N ASN A 115 -7.22 -2.32 -10.24
CA ASN A 115 -8.55 -2.79 -9.81
C ASN A 115 -9.58 -2.66 -10.94
N THR A 116 -9.64 -1.51 -11.61
CA THR A 116 -10.54 -1.29 -12.74
C THR A 116 -10.14 -2.15 -13.93
N ALA A 117 -8.84 -2.21 -14.26
CA ALA A 117 -8.32 -2.98 -15.39
C ALA A 117 -8.63 -4.48 -15.26
N THR A 118 -8.54 -5.06 -14.07
CA THR A 118 -8.85 -6.49 -13.84
C THR A 118 -10.32 -6.80 -14.05
N HIS A 119 -11.23 -5.94 -13.57
CA HIS A 119 -12.65 -6.12 -13.84
C HIS A 119 -12.97 -5.90 -15.32
N LEU A 120 -12.35 -4.90 -15.96
CA LEU A 120 -12.49 -4.64 -17.40
C LEU A 120 -11.97 -5.78 -18.28
N LEU A 121 -11.01 -6.57 -17.82
CA LEU A 121 -10.54 -7.78 -18.51
C LEU A 121 -11.42 -9.01 -18.20
N GLY A 122 -11.85 -9.17 -16.95
CA GLY A 122 -12.67 -10.31 -16.56
C GLY A 122 -14.07 -10.31 -17.18
N LEU A 123 -14.71 -9.14 -17.25
CA LEU A 123 -16.06 -8.97 -17.81
C LEU A 123 -16.20 -9.48 -19.27
N PRO A 124 -15.39 -9.05 -20.25
CA PRO A 124 -15.48 -9.56 -21.63
C PRO A 124 -15.05 -11.03 -21.75
N LEU A 125 -14.16 -11.50 -20.87
CA LEU A 125 -13.82 -12.93 -20.78
C LEU A 125 -15.00 -13.74 -20.21
N GLY A 126 -15.93 -13.11 -19.50
CA GLY A 126 -17.09 -13.74 -18.86
C GLY A 126 -16.72 -14.54 -17.62
N THR A 127 -15.50 -14.39 -17.11
CA THR A 127 -15.04 -15.16 -15.95
C THR A 127 -15.46 -14.49 -14.64
N PRO A 128 -15.99 -15.26 -13.67
CA PRO A 128 -16.22 -14.75 -12.32
C PRO A 128 -14.92 -14.65 -11.50
N ASN A 129 -13.82 -15.23 -11.98
CA ASN A 129 -12.56 -15.31 -11.22
C ASN A 129 -11.69 -14.06 -11.44
N THR A 130 -12.21 -12.89 -11.05
CA THR A 130 -11.45 -11.65 -10.98
C THR A 130 -10.93 -11.44 -9.57
N ILE A 131 -9.60 -11.48 -9.40
CA ILE A 131 -8.95 -11.50 -8.10
C ILE A 131 -8.06 -10.27 -7.94
N SER A 132 -8.22 -9.61 -6.80
CA SER A 132 -7.40 -8.48 -6.33
C SER A 132 -6.55 -8.94 -5.15
N ASP A 133 -5.29 -9.31 -5.41
CA ASP A 133 -4.41 -9.80 -4.35
C ASP A 133 -4.05 -8.69 -3.33
N ASP A 134 -3.93 -7.46 -3.81
CA ASP A 134 -3.65 -6.23 -3.07
C ASP A 134 -4.79 -5.84 -2.12
N ARG A 135 -5.97 -6.43 -2.27
CA ARG A 135 -7.08 -6.31 -1.31
C ARG A 135 -7.10 -7.47 -0.34
N HIS A 136 -7.19 -8.70 -0.87
CA HIS A 136 -7.42 -9.89 -0.06
C HIS A 136 -6.31 -10.14 0.96
N ILE A 137 -5.05 -9.92 0.58
CA ILE A 137 -3.89 -10.14 1.45
C ILE A 137 -3.61 -8.92 2.33
N CYS A 138 -3.93 -7.71 1.85
CA CYS A 138 -3.51 -6.47 2.49
C CYS A 138 -4.56 -5.92 3.47
N HIS A 139 -5.72 -5.50 2.97
CA HIS A 139 -6.60 -4.60 3.72
C HIS A 139 -8.06 -5.05 3.84
N THR A 140 -8.47 -6.11 3.15
CA THR A 140 -9.82 -6.69 3.28
C THR A 140 -10.21 -7.00 4.75
N PRO A 141 -9.35 -7.61 5.59
CA PRO A 141 -9.74 -7.92 6.98
C PRO A 141 -10.21 -6.69 7.76
N SER A 142 -9.47 -5.59 7.60
CA SER A 142 -9.79 -4.36 8.30
C SER A 142 -10.95 -3.58 7.66
N VAL A 143 -11.15 -3.68 6.34
CA VAL A 143 -12.38 -3.17 5.69
C VAL A 143 -13.62 -3.87 6.25
N VAL A 144 -13.55 -5.19 6.44
CA VAL A 144 -14.65 -5.96 7.06
C VAL A 144 -14.87 -5.49 8.49
N ALA A 145 -13.81 -5.38 9.30
CA ALA A 145 -13.91 -4.91 10.68
C ALA A 145 -14.53 -3.50 10.78
N GLU A 146 -14.08 -2.53 9.98
CA GLU A 146 -14.63 -1.17 9.95
C GLU A 146 -16.09 -1.17 9.49
N THR A 147 -16.40 -1.86 8.39
CA THR A 147 -17.76 -1.89 7.85
C THR A 147 -18.73 -2.52 8.86
N SER A 148 -18.32 -3.57 9.56
CA SER A 148 -19.14 -4.22 10.59
C SER A 148 -19.29 -3.40 11.87
N THR A 149 -18.32 -2.54 12.20
CA THR A 149 -18.32 -1.79 13.48
C THR A 149 -18.93 -0.40 13.34
N ILE A 150 -18.60 0.32 12.26
CA ILE A 150 -18.97 1.74 12.07
C ILE A 150 -19.72 1.99 10.75
N GLY A 151 -20.13 0.94 10.04
CA GLY A 151 -20.96 1.05 8.83
C GLY A 151 -20.26 1.67 7.61
N GLY A 152 -18.96 1.93 7.68
CA GLY A 152 -18.20 2.66 6.66
C GLY A 152 -16.82 2.08 6.38
N ARG A 153 -16.22 2.55 5.27
CA ARG A 153 -14.84 2.24 4.86
C ARG A 153 -13.94 3.47 5.07
N THR A 154 -13.80 3.92 6.30
CA THR A 154 -13.35 5.29 6.59
C THR A 154 -11.85 5.41 6.82
N SER A 155 -11.15 4.40 7.33
CA SER A 155 -9.76 4.57 7.80
C SER A 155 -8.69 4.00 6.86
N ILE A 156 -9.02 2.92 6.15
CA ILE A 156 -8.05 2.20 5.31
C ILE A 156 -7.98 2.65 3.87
N MET A 157 -9.09 3.15 3.33
CA MET A 157 -9.11 3.70 1.98
C MET A 157 -8.60 5.14 1.93
N MET A 158 -8.63 5.85 3.07
CA MET A 158 -8.18 7.22 3.18
C MET A 158 -6.72 7.25 3.67
N GLU A 159 -5.78 7.36 2.74
CA GLU A 159 -4.34 7.57 3.03
C GLU A 159 -4.08 8.77 3.98
N VAL A 160 -5.05 9.67 4.11
CA VAL A 160 -5.08 10.84 5.00
C VAL A 160 -4.80 10.49 6.46
N GLY A 161 -5.22 9.30 6.94
CA GLY A 161 -4.98 8.84 8.31
C GLY A 161 -5.74 9.66 9.38
N PRO A 162 -5.55 9.33 10.68
CA PRO A 162 -6.12 10.07 11.81
C PRO A 162 -5.62 11.52 11.89
N ASP A 163 -6.36 12.35 12.62
CA ASP A 163 -5.99 13.74 12.90
C ASP A 163 -4.85 13.85 13.95
N TYR A 164 -3.65 13.45 13.53
CA TYR A 164 -2.44 13.51 14.37
C TYR A 164 -2.15 14.93 14.87
N LYS A 165 -2.56 15.96 14.10
CA LYS A 165 -2.26 17.37 14.40
C LYS A 165 -3.05 17.87 15.59
N ASN A 166 -4.28 17.39 15.78
CA ASN A 166 -5.14 17.80 16.88
C ASN A 166 -5.17 16.80 18.06
N ALA A 167 -4.66 15.58 17.87
CA ALA A 167 -4.65 14.55 18.89
C ALA A 167 -3.88 14.94 20.18
N ASN A 168 -4.49 14.64 21.33
CA ASN A 168 -3.86 14.73 22.65
C ASN A 168 -3.13 13.44 23.05
N CYS A 169 -3.57 12.31 22.49
CA CYS A 169 -2.96 11.00 22.62
C CYS A 169 -2.96 10.28 21.27
N ILE A 170 -1.85 9.65 20.93
CA ILE A 170 -1.67 8.82 19.74
C ILE A 170 -1.29 7.42 20.20
N VAL A 171 -2.07 6.42 19.78
CA VAL A 171 -1.76 5.01 19.98
C VAL A 171 -1.33 4.42 18.65
N ILE A 172 -0.10 3.92 18.58
CA ILE A 172 0.42 3.16 17.45
C ILE A 172 0.34 1.68 17.80
N TRP A 173 -0.62 0.97 17.21
CA TRP A 173 -0.88 -0.44 17.51
C TRP A 173 -0.41 -1.35 16.36
N GLY A 174 0.66 -2.11 16.60
CA GLY A 174 1.26 -3.06 15.64
C GLY A 174 1.84 -2.44 14.37
N GLY A 175 1.84 -1.10 14.27
CA GLY A 175 2.24 -0.35 13.09
C GLY A 175 3.65 0.25 13.21
N ASN A 176 4.39 0.26 12.10
CA ASN A 176 5.68 0.97 12.00
C ASN A 176 5.62 2.08 10.94
N PRO A 177 4.93 3.20 11.20
CA PRO A 177 4.61 4.18 10.17
C PRO A 177 5.86 4.90 9.62
N LEU A 178 6.93 5.11 10.38
CA LEU A 178 8.14 5.72 9.82
C LEU A 178 8.80 4.88 8.70
N ALA A 179 8.62 3.55 8.73
CA ALA A 179 9.13 2.65 7.69
C ALA A 179 8.09 2.37 6.59
N ALA A 180 6.85 2.07 7.01
CA ALA A 180 5.79 1.56 6.14
C ALA A 180 4.89 2.67 5.56
N HIS A 181 4.64 3.74 6.31
CA HIS A 181 3.82 4.89 5.90
C HIS A 181 4.50 6.23 6.26
N PRO A 182 5.69 6.52 5.69
CA PRO A 182 6.59 7.53 6.24
C PRO A 182 5.99 8.92 6.44
N PRO A 183 5.13 9.46 5.55
CA PRO A 183 4.44 10.74 5.81
C PRO A 183 3.63 10.74 7.11
N ARG A 184 2.87 9.66 7.39
CA ARG A 184 2.13 9.51 8.65
C ARG A 184 3.07 9.42 9.85
N GLY A 185 4.16 8.67 9.70
CA GLY A 185 5.19 8.59 10.74
C GLY A 185 5.78 9.97 11.08
N MET A 186 5.98 10.81 10.05
CA MET A 186 6.45 12.19 10.25
C MET A 186 5.41 13.07 10.95
N GLU A 187 4.11 12.90 10.69
CA GLU A 187 3.06 13.61 11.43
C GLU A 187 3.03 13.21 12.91
N VAL A 188 3.24 11.92 13.24
CA VAL A 188 3.38 11.47 14.64
C VAL A 188 4.59 12.12 15.32
N VAL A 189 5.73 12.16 14.63
CA VAL A 189 6.95 12.82 15.14
C VAL A 189 6.71 14.32 15.35
N LYS A 190 6.04 15.01 14.42
CA LYS A 190 5.69 16.42 14.55
C LYS A 190 4.78 16.64 15.76
N ALA A 191 3.71 15.86 15.92
CA ALA A 191 2.81 15.95 17.07
C ALA A 191 3.56 15.78 18.39
N LYS A 192 4.41 14.74 18.50
CA LYS A 192 5.23 14.52 19.71
C LYS A 192 6.20 15.67 19.99
N ARG A 193 6.90 16.20 18.97
CA ARG A 193 7.93 17.24 19.17
C ARG A 193 7.36 18.64 19.38
N GLN A 194 6.28 18.98 18.69
CA GLN A 194 5.74 20.35 18.68
C GLN A 194 4.68 20.57 19.76
N ARG A 195 3.93 19.52 20.12
CA ARG A 195 2.83 19.60 21.10
C ARG A 195 3.03 18.76 22.35
N ASN A 196 4.11 17.97 22.41
CA ASN A 196 4.31 16.95 23.44
C ASN A 196 3.11 15.99 23.58
N THR A 197 2.45 15.69 22.44
CA THR A 197 1.32 14.74 22.39
C THR A 197 1.71 13.41 23.03
N LYS A 198 0.82 12.83 23.84
CA LYS A 198 1.07 11.51 24.45
C LYS A 198 1.18 10.45 23.38
N LEU A 199 2.22 9.64 23.42
CA LEU A 199 2.49 8.61 22.44
C LEU A 199 2.61 7.26 23.13
N ILE A 200 1.71 6.35 22.79
CA ILE A 200 1.73 4.96 23.22
C ILE A 200 2.06 4.10 22.00
N VAL A 201 3.05 3.21 22.14
CA VAL A 201 3.40 2.24 21.11
C VAL A 201 3.11 0.85 21.65
N ILE A 202 2.25 0.10 20.95
CA ILE A 202 1.92 -1.29 21.26
C ILE A 202 2.51 -2.12 20.13
N ASP A 203 3.69 -2.71 20.35
CA ASP A 203 4.38 -3.52 19.35
C ASP A 203 5.33 -4.49 20.08
N PRO A 204 5.36 -5.78 19.72
CA PRO A 204 6.34 -6.73 20.27
C PRO A 204 7.79 -6.29 20.01
N ARG A 205 8.04 -5.49 18.97
CA ARG A 205 9.36 -5.01 18.58
C ARG A 205 9.55 -3.55 18.95
N ARG A 206 10.80 -3.18 19.26
CA ARG A 206 11.18 -1.78 19.47
C ARG A 206 11.30 -1.04 18.14
N ILE A 207 10.18 -0.56 17.60
CA ILE A 207 10.19 0.32 16.42
C ILE A 207 10.80 1.68 16.75
N THR A 208 11.23 2.45 15.74
CA THR A 208 11.84 3.78 15.94
C THR A 208 10.97 4.72 16.78
N LEU A 209 9.65 4.71 16.61
CA LEU A 209 8.75 5.57 17.41
C LEU A 209 8.71 5.17 18.90
N ALA A 210 9.01 3.92 19.25
CA ALA A 210 9.05 3.48 20.65
C ALA A 210 10.15 4.19 21.45
N SER A 211 11.20 4.71 20.80
CA SER A 211 12.25 5.46 21.51
C SER A 211 11.83 6.87 21.95
N MET A 212 10.70 7.37 21.45
CA MET A 212 10.11 8.66 21.85
C MET A 212 8.71 8.51 22.45
N ALA A 213 8.24 7.28 22.62
CA ALA A 213 6.95 6.99 23.21
C ALA A 213 6.99 7.25 24.73
N ASP A 214 5.88 7.75 25.26
CA ASP A 214 5.66 7.82 26.71
C ASP A 214 5.49 6.41 27.29
N MET A 215 4.92 5.48 26.51
CA MET A 215 4.78 4.08 26.88
C MET A 215 5.04 3.18 25.68
N TRP A 216 5.81 2.12 25.88
CA TRP A 216 5.97 1.03 24.92
C TRP A 216 5.51 -0.29 25.54
N LEU A 217 4.40 -0.82 25.05
CA LEU A 217 3.81 -2.07 25.48
C LEU A 217 4.25 -3.20 24.55
N GLN A 218 5.02 -4.13 25.08
CA GLN A 218 5.53 -5.31 24.38
C GLN A 218 4.55 -6.47 24.51
N VAL A 219 3.47 -6.41 23.73
CA VAL A 219 2.48 -7.50 23.69
C VAL A 219 3.10 -8.77 23.10
N ARG A 220 2.65 -9.94 23.57
CA ARG A 220 3.01 -11.21 22.93
C ARG A 220 2.30 -11.29 21.56
N PRO A 221 2.97 -11.71 20.48
CA PRO A 221 2.32 -11.86 19.19
C PRO A 221 1.05 -12.72 19.29
N GLY A 222 -0.07 -12.19 18.78
CA GLY A 222 -1.38 -12.85 18.82
C GLY A 222 -2.20 -12.55 20.09
N THR A 223 -1.73 -11.73 21.02
CA THR A 223 -2.47 -11.37 22.25
C THR A 223 -3.02 -9.94 22.24
N ASP A 224 -3.00 -9.25 21.09
CA ASP A 224 -3.52 -7.90 20.92
C ASP A 224 -5.00 -7.78 21.34
N LEU A 225 -5.82 -8.77 20.97
CA LEU A 225 -7.23 -8.78 21.34
C LEU A 225 -7.45 -8.85 22.85
N ALA A 226 -6.62 -9.60 23.58
CA ALA A 226 -6.72 -9.68 25.03
C ALA A 226 -6.43 -8.33 25.70
N LEU A 227 -5.42 -7.59 25.19
CA LEU A 227 -5.14 -6.23 25.65
C LEU A 227 -6.31 -5.29 25.33
N ALA A 228 -6.84 -5.33 24.11
CA ALA A 228 -7.97 -4.49 23.70
C ALA A 228 -9.21 -4.72 24.56
N LEU A 229 -9.59 -5.98 24.80
CA LEU A 229 -10.73 -6.33 25.66
C LEU A 229 -10.49 -5.95 27.13
N GLY A 230 -9.26 -6.09 27.63
CA GLY A 230 -8.89 -5.63 28.97
C GLY A 230 -9.01 -4.12 29.12
N MET A 231 -8.53 -3.35 28.13
CA MET A 231 -8.70 -1.89 28.09
C MET A 231 -10.18 -1.50 28.06
N LEU A 232 -10.99 -2.15 27.20
CA LEU A 232 -12.43 -1.89 27.11
C LEU A 232 -13.15 -2.20 28.43
N ASN A 233 -12.79 -3.29 29.12
CA ASN A 233 -13.39 -3.64 30.41
C ASN A 233 -13.20 -2.52 31.44
N VAL A 234 -11.99 -1.95 31.53
CA VAL A 234 -11.70 -0.81 32.41
C VAL A 234 -12.48 0.43 31.97
N ILE A 235 -12.42 0.78 30.68
CA ILE A 235 -13.08 1.98 30.14
C ILE A 235 -14.59 1.96 30.43
N VAL A 236 -15.24 0.81 30.26
CA VAL A 236 -16.69 0.68 30.47
C VAL A 236 -17.03 0.69 31.96
N ASN A 237 -16.34 -0.12 32.78
CA ASN A 237 -16.68 -0.25 34.21
C ASN A 237 -16.36 1.01 35.01
N GLU A 238 -15.38 1.80 34.59
CA GLU A 238 -15.03 3.08 35.22
C GLU A 238 -15.68 4.29 34.51
N GLU A 239 -16.56 4.06 33.54
CA GLU A 239 -17.27 5.09 32.78
C GLU A 239 -16.35 6.16 32.12
N LEU A 240 -15.18 5.74 31.61
CA LEU A 240 -14.16 6.61 31.00
C LEU A 240 -14.41 6.90 29.50
N TYR A 241 -15.49 6.38 28.93
CA TYR A 241 -15.85 6.60 27.54
C TYR A 241 -16.52 7.97 27.35
N ASP A 242 -16.52 8.46 26.10
CA ASP A 242 -17.26 9.67 25.73
C ASP A 242 -18.77 9.39 25.76
N LYS A 243 -19.43 9.84 26.83
CA LYS A 243 -20.86 9.59 27.10
C LYS A 243 -21.80 10.26 26.11
N ASP A 244 -21.37 11.35 25.46
CA ASP A 244 -22.21 12.03 24.48
C ASP A 244 -22.20 11.29 23.13
N PHE A 245 -21.13 10.54 22.87
CA PHE A 245 -20.98 9.73 21.66
C PHE A 245 -21.58 8.32 21.76
N VAL A 246 -21.42 7.65 22.92
CA VAL A 246 -21.86 6.26 23.18
C VAL A 246 -23.26 6.21 23.75
#